data_AF-A0A7L2DYF8-F1
#
_entry.id   AF-A0A7L2DYF8-F1
#
_cell.length_a   1.000
_cell.length_b   1.000
_cell.length_c   1.000
_cell.angle_alpha   90.00
_cell.angle_beta   90.00
_cell.angle_gamma   90.00
#
_symmetry.space_group_name_H-M   'P 1'
#
loop_
_entity.id
_entity.type
_entity.pdbx_description
1 polymer ?
#
loop_
_entity_poly.entity_id
_entity_poly.type
_entity_poly.pdbx_seq_one_letter_code
_entity_poly.pdbx_strand_id
1 'polypeptide(L)'
;HPSPGAAADAEAWARLWAQSQLVLHVEGQVLTCSLSAPCDLLAELVPCWQPVPSMSCQPLPGLQQPAGGQGPQEFVGLWPHPNLCVQVWSGGQVRLTQCLRDPPGTFPGALPGRPDDLLLLEHEGNASLCAVEQGACTPLASFTSTGTGHPGLLEQDLQQDVAGGQCLELWHPLNSTGVVLWACPLQKYLRTHWALVWMGVLLGATCLLLLLLMKKEDMKGWLKSLRAGYASRGE
;
A
#
# COMPACT_ATOMS: atom_id res chain seq x y z
N HIS A 1 -2.85 -44.41 1.17
CA HIS A 1 -1.39 -44.44 0.97
C HIS A 1 -1.09 -44.03 -0.46
N PRO A 2 -0.39 -42.91 -0.70
CA PRO A 2 0.08 -42.59 -2.05
C PRO A 2 1.11 -43.65 -2.49
N SER A 3 1.06 -44.05 -3.76
CA SER A 3 1.98 -45.03 -4.33
C SER A 3 3.44 -44.54 -4.26
N PRO A 4 4.42 -45.42 -4.03
CA PRO A 4 5.83 -45.04 -3.87
C PRO A 4 6.43 -44.26 -5.05
N GLY A 5 5.91 -44.43 -6.27
CA GLY A 5 6.28 -43.60 -7.43
C GLY A 5 5.83 -42.14 -7.31
N ALA A 6 4.60 -41.90 -6.84
CA ALA A 6 4.06 -40.55 -6.69
C ALA A 6 4.78 -39.74 -5.59
N ALA A 7 5.32 -40.41 -4.57
CA ALA A 7 6.12 -39.77 -3.53
C ALA A 7 7.51 -39.35 -4.04
N ALA A 8 8.16 -40.19 -4.86
CA ALA A 8 9.44 -39.87 -5.49
C ALA A 8 9.32 -38.69 -6.47
N ASP A 9 8.23 -38.63 -7.22
CA ASP A 9 7.94 -37.52 -8.14
C ASP A 9 7.67 -36.21 -7.39
N ALA A 10 6.94 -36.26 -6.26
CA ALA A 10 6.69 -35.08 -5.43
C ALA A 10 7.96 -34.50 -4.81
N GLU A 11 8.88 -35.35 -4.35
CA GLU A 11 10.16 -34.90 -3.80
C GLU A 11 11.07 -34.30 -4.88
N ALA A 12 11.05 -34.86 -6.10
CA ALA A 12 11.76 -34.29 -7.24
C ALA A 12 11.25 -32.88 -7.58
N TRP A 13 9.93 -32.67 -7.64
CA TRP A 13 9.34 -31.34 -7.85
C TRP A 13 9.68 -30.37 -6.72
N ALA A 14 9.65 -30.81 -5.46
CA ALA A 14 10.03 -29.96 -4.33
C ALA A 14 11.49 -29.49 -4.42
N ARG A 15 12.41 -30.40 -4.77
CA ARG A 15 13.84 -30.08 -4.98
C ARG A 15 14.07 -29.14 -6.15
N LEU A 16 13.31 -29.32 -7.23
CA LEU A 16 13.36 -28.45 -8.39
C LEU A 16 13.00 -27.01 -7.98
N TRP A 17 11.84 -26.80 -7.35
CA TRP A 17 11.40 -25.45 -6.95
C TRP A 17 12.31 -24.83 -5.89
N ALA A 18 12.90 -25.64 -5.01
CA ALA A 18 13.90 -25.16 -4.04
C ALA A 18 15.20 -24.64 -4.69
N GLN A 19 15.50 -25.07 -5.91
CA GLN A 19 16.67 -24.64 -6.70
C GLN A 19 16.32 -23.58 -7.74
N SER A 20 15.03 -23.33 -7.99
CA SER A 20 14.57 -22.28 -8.89
C SER A 20 14.59 -20.92 -8.19
N GLN A 21 14.89 -19.86 -8.95
CA GLN A 21 14.91 -18.49 -8.43
C GLN A 21 14.16 -17.57 -9.37
N LEU A 22 13.36 -16.68 -8.79
CA LEU A 22 12.75 -15.55 -9.47
C LEU A 22 13.50 -14.29 -9.06
N VAL A 23 14.02 -13.55 -10.03
CA VAL A 23 14.69 -12.26 -9.78
C VAL A 23 14.01 -11.18 -10.59
N LEU A 24 13.67 -10.08 -9.91
CA LEU A 24 13.12 -8.88 -10.52
C LEU A 24 14.21 -7.84 -10.70
N HIS A 25 14.18 -7.16 -11.84
CA HIS A 25 15.06 -6.06 -12.16
C HIS A 25 14.24 -4.86 -12.60
N VAL A 26 14.63 -3.68 -12.14
CA VAL A 26 14.05 -2.41 -12.55
C VAL A 26 15.14 -1.59 -13.20
N GLU A 27 14.98 -1.30 -14.48
CA GLU A 27 15.88 -0.44 -15.24
C GLU A 27 15.09 0.77 -15.76
N GLY A 28 15.35 1.94 -15.18
CA GLY A 28 14.53 3.12 -15.42
C GLY A 28 13.08 2.91 -14.97
N GLN A 29 12.16 2.81 -15.92
CA GLN A 29 10.71 2.63 -15.70
C GLN A 29 10.21 1.26 -16.16
N VAL A 30 11.13 0.34 -16.47
CA VAL A 30 10.81 -0.97 -17.02
C VAL A 30 11.01 -2.03 -15.94
N LEU A 31 9.97 -2.84 -15.72
CA LEU A 31 10.04 -4.03 -14.87
C LEU A 31 10.36 -5.26 -15.73
N THR A 32 11.50 -5.89 -15.46
CA THR A 32 11.87 -7.18 -16.04
C THR A 32 11.95 -8.24 -14.96
N CYS A 33 11.63 -9.47 -15.33
CA CYS A 33 11.71 -10.63 -14.46
C CYS A 33 12.54 -11.74 -15.12
N SER A 34 13.30 -12.47 -14.32
CA SER A 34 14.06 -13.62 -14.79
C SER A 34 13.77 -14.80 -13.88
N LEU A 35 13.39 -15.93 -14.50
CA LEU A 35 13.17 -17.20 -13.82
C LEU A 35 14.33 -18.12 -14.18
N SER A 36 15.16 -18.45 -13.20
CA SER A 36 16.18 -19.48 -13.34
C SER A 36 15.69 -20.79 -12.73
N ALA A 37 15.87 -21.89 -13.46
CA ALA A 37 15.49 -23.22 -13.03
C ALA A 37 16.46 -24.25 -13.65
N PRO A 38 16.65 -25.40 -13.00
CA PRO A 38 17.54 -26.46 -13.51
C PRO A 38 17.00 -27.17 -14.76
N CYS A 39 15.72 -27.02 -15.08
CA CYS A 39 15.12 -27.52 -16.33
C CYS A 39 13.97 -26.62 -16.78
N ASP A 40 13.46 -26.86 -17.99
CA ASP A 40 12.33 -26.12 -18.55
C ASP A 40 11.06 -26.38 -17.75
N LEU A 41 10.36 -25.30 -17.39
CA LEU A 41 9.17 -25.34 -16.54
C LEU A 41 7.95 -24.88 -17.32
N LEU A 42 6.86 -25.65 -17.22
CA LEU A 42 5.54 -25.17 -17.56
C LEU A 42 5.02 -24.34 -16.39
N ALA A 43 5.25 -23.04 -16.49
CA ALA A 43 4.86 -22.06 -15.48
C ALA A 43 4.36 -20.77 -16.12
N GLU A 44 3.63 -19.99 -15.33
CA GLU A 44 3.13 -18.67 -15.70
C GLU A 44 3.73 -17.64 -14.75
N LEU A 45 4.08 -16.48 -15.30
CA LEU A 45 4.47 -15.29 -14.55
C LEU A 45 3.22 -14.43 -14.36
N VAL A 46 2.91 -14.13 -13.10
CA VAL A 46 1.70 -13.43 -12.70
C VAL A 46 2.07 -12.24 -11.84
N PRO A 47 2.06 -11.01 -12.38
CA PRO A 47 2.16 -9.80 -11.58
C PRO A 47 1.03 -9.73 -10.58
N CYS A 48 1.33 -9.31 -9.36
CA CYS A 48 0.35 -9.23 -8.30
C CYS A 48 0.62 -8.03 -7.39
N TRP A 49 -0.41 -7.60 -6.68
CA TRP A 49 -0.38 -6.46 -5.77
C TRP A 49 -0.44 -6.91 -4.32
N GLN A 50 0.53 -6.46 -3.51
CA GLN A 50 0.62 -6.74 -2.09
C GLN A 50 0.86 -5.45 -1.28
N PRO A 51 -0.19 -4.80 -0.76
CA PRO A 51 -0.03 -3.57 0.01
C PRO A 51 0.51 -3.82 1.42
N VAL A 52 0.21 -5.00 1.98
CA VAL A 52 0.65 -5.40 3.33
C VAL A 52 1.30 -6.79 3.25
N PRO A 53 2.53 -6.99 3.77
CA PRO A 53 3.23 -8.28 3.70
C PRO A 53 2.46 -9.46 4.31
N SER A 54 1.57 -9.21 5.26
CA SER A 54 0.74 -10.24 5.89
C SER A 54 -0.47 -10.68 5.07
N MET A 55 -0.82 -9.94 4.00
CA MET A 55 -1.93 -10.29 3.11
C MET A 55 -1.43 -11.09 1.90
N SER A 56 -2.31 -11.92 1.35
CA SER A 56 -2.04 -12.62 0.09
C SER A 56 -1.92 -11.61 -1.06
N CYS A 57 -0.91 -11.81 -1.91
CA CYS A 57 -0.72 -10.99 -3.11
C CYS A 57 -1.87 -11.25 -4.11
N GLN A 58 -2.48 -10.19 -4.62
CA GLN A 58 -3.65 -10.25 -5.49
C GLN A 58 -3.23 -10.17 -6.96
N PRO A 59 -3.49 -11.19 -7.79
CA PRO A 59 -3.11 -11.17 -9.22
C PRO A 59 -3.67 -9.96 -9.96
N LEU A 60 -2.84 -9.34 -10.80
CA LEU A 60 -3.28 -8.25 -11.65
C LEU A 60 -3.96 -8.82 -12.91
N PRO A 61 -5.19 -8.36 -13.25
CA PRO A 61 -5.93 -8.89 -14.38
C PRO A 61 -5.24 -8.56 -15.70
N GLY A 62 -5.21 -9.52 -16.63
CA GLY A 62 -4.74 -9.31 -18.00
C GLY A 62 -3.22 -9.24 -18.19
N LEU A 63 -2.43 -9.44 -17.13
CA LEU A 63 -0.97 -9.31 -17.13
C LEU A 63 -0.20 -10.65 -17.00
N GLN A 64 -0.92 -11.77 -16.97
CA GLN A 64 -0.31 -13.10 -16.91
C GLN A 64 0.33 -13.48 -18.25
N GLN A 65 1.54 -14.06 -18.20
CA GLN A 65 2.25 -14.53 -19.38
C GLN A 65 2.99 -15.85 -19.12
N PRO A 66 3.18 -16.71 -20.13
CA PRO A 66 3.97 -17.94 -19.98
C PRO A 66 5.40 -17.60 -19.53
N ALA A 67 5.94 -18.35 -18.58
CA ALA A 67 7.34 -18.25 -18.22
C ALA A 67 8.19 -18.88 -19.33
N GLY A 68 8.64 -18.08 -20.29
CA GLY A 68 9.34 -18.57 -21.48
C GLY A 68 10.75 -18.02 -21.66
N GLY A 69 11.66 -18.86 -22.18
CA GLY A 69 12.93 -18.46 -22.77
C GLY A 69 14.12 -18.32 -21.80
N GLN A 70 15.33 -18.44 -22.37
CA GLN A 70 16.56 -18.06 -21.69
C GLN A 70 16.70 -16.52 -21.75
N GLY A 71 16.12 -15.81 -20.79
CA GLY A 71 16.32 -14.37 -20.69
C GLY A 71 15.33 -13.63 -19.79
N PRO A 72 15.60 -12.35 -19.49
CA PRO A 72 14.66 -11.48 -18.81
C PRO A 72 13.40 -11.25 -19.66
N GLN A 73 12.23 -11.38 -19.03
CA GLN A 73 10.93 -11.11 -19.63
C GLN A 73 10.37 -9.80 -19.06
N GLU A 74 9.85 -8.96 -19.95
CA GLU A 74 9.28 -7.67 -19.61
C GLU A 74 7.76 -7.75 -19.50
N PHE A 75 7.19 -6.95 -18.58
CA PHE A 75 5.76 -6.67 -18.54
C PHE A 75 5.50 -5.31 -19.20
N VAL A 76 5.12 -5.33 -20.47
CA VAL A 76 4.97 -4.11 -21.28
C VAL A 76 3.91 -3.18 -20.66
N GLY A 77 4.32 -1.93 -20.42
CA GLY A 77 3.46 -0.89 -19.87
C GLY A 77 3.18 -1.00 -18.37
N LEU A 78 3.75 -2.00 -17.68
CA LEU A 78 3.61 -2.14 -16.22
C LEU A 78 4.68 -1.29 -15.52
N TRP A 79 4.22 -0.27 -14.81
CA TRP A 79 5.08 0.64 -14.07
C TRP A 79 5.55 0.02 -12.75
N PRO A 80 6.85 0.10 -12.41
CA PRO A 80 7.36 -0.36 -11.12
C PRO A 80 6.71 0.38 -9.95
N HIS A 81 6.40 -0.35 -8.87
CA HIS A 81 5.74 0.18 -7.66
C HIS A 81 6.13 -0.65 -6.43
N PRO A 82 6.28 -0.09 -5.22
CA PRO A 82 6.67 -0.85 -4.02
C PRO A 82 5.75 -2.03 -3.67
N ASN A 83 4.46 -1.95 -4.00
CA ASN A 83 3.48 -3.02 -3.75
C ASN A 83 3.40 -4.06 -4.88
N LEU A 84 4.19 -3.91 -5.95
CA LEU A 84 4.24 -4.91 -7.01
C LEU A 84 5.13 -6.08 -6.64
N CYS A 85 4.61 -7.26 -6.90
CA CYS A 85 5.32 -8.52 -6.88
C CYS A 85 5.06 -9.30 -8.16
N VAL A 86 5.87 -10.31 -8.41
CA VAL A 86 5.62 -11.30 -9.46
C VAL A 86 5.60 -12.67 -8.81
N GLN A 87 4.60 -13.46 -9.18
CA GLN A 87 4.45 -14.85 -8.78
C GLN A 87 4.73 -15.79 -9.94
N VAL A 88 5.31 -16.95 -9.64
CA VAL A 88 5.44 -18.07 -10.59
C VAL A 88 4.39 -19.10 -10.24
N TRP A 89 3.45 -19.32 -11.16
CA TRP A 89 2.37 -20.29 -11.01
C TRP A 89 2.70 -21.55 -11.80
N SER A 90 2.53 -22.73 -11.18
CA SER A 90 2.66 -24.01 -11.88
C SER A 90 1.71 -25.06 -11.31
N GLY A 91 0.87 -25.62 -12.18
CA GLY A 91 -0.21 -26.52 -11.79
C GLY A 91 -1.27 -25.84 -10.91
N GLY A 92 -1.54 -24.55 -11.14
CA GLY A 92 -2.51 -23.76 -10.36
C GLY A 92 -2.05 -23.38 -8.95
N GLN A 93 -0.77 -23.59 -8.61
CA GLN A 93 -0.20 -23.22 -7.32
C GLN A 93 0.93 -22.20 -7.49
N VAL A 94 1.00 -21.26 -6.55
CA VAL A 94 2.14 -20.34 -6.43
C VAL A 94 3.36 -21.14 -5.95
N ARG A 95 4.45 -21.06 -6.72
CA ARG A 95 5.71 -21.74 -6.43
C ARG A 95 6.78 -20.79 -5.92
N LEU A 96 6.87 -19.61 -6.51
CA LEU A 96 7.81 -18.55 -6.15
C LEU A 96 7.08 -17.21 -6.13
N THR A 97 7.52 -16.30 -5.28
CA THR A 97 7.05 -14.91 -5.21
C THR A 97 8.25 -14.02 -4.96
N GLN A 98 8.39 -12.94 -5.71
CA GLN A 98 9.38 -11.89 -5.47
C GLN A 98 8.68 -10.54 -5.51
N CYS A 99 8.89 -9.71 -4.49
CA CYS A 99 8.31 -8.37 -4.38
C CYS A 99 9.39 -7.31 -4.59
N LEU A 100 9.04 -6.18 -5.19
CA LEU A 100 9.96 -5.06 -5.39
C LEU A 100 10.38 -4.39 -4.08
N ARG A 101 9.61 -4.60 -3.00
CA ARG A 101 9.94 -4.15 -1.65
C ARG A 101 11.06 -4.96 -0.98
N ASP A 102 11.32 -6.18 -1.46
CA ASP A 102 12.13 -7.16 -0.74
C ASP A 102 13.44 -7.53 -1.48
N PRO A 103 14.60 -7.51 -0.81
CA PRO A 103 14.92 -6.77 0.41
C PRO A 103 15.06 -5.24 0.16
N PRO A 104 14.91 -4.40 1.21
CA PRO A 104 15.06 -2.97 1.09
C PRO A 104 16.47 -2.59 0.62
N GLY A 105 16.56 -1.80 -0.46
CA GLY A 105 17.82 -1.35 -1.06
C GLY A 105 18.30 -2.16 -2.27
N THR A 106 17.55 -3.17 -2.72
CA THR A 106 17.90 -3.98 -3.90
C THR A 106 17.77 -3.22 -5.22
N PHE A 107 16.91 -2.20 -5.28
CA PHE A 107 16.70 -1.40 -6.48
C PHE A 107 17.37 -0.02 -6.35
N PRO A 108 18.28 0.36 -7.27
CA PRO A 108 18.98 1.63 -7.25
C PRO A 108 18.04 2.76 -7.71
N GLY A 109 17.16 3.20 -6.83
CA GLY A 109 16.21 4.28 -7.11
C GLY A 109 15.02 4.26 -6.16
N ALA A 110 14.41 5.43 -5.94
CA ALA A 110 13.10 5.47 -5.29
C ALA A 110 12.05 4.98 -6.31
N LEU A 111 11.41 3.84 -6.03
CA LEU A 111 10.24 3.40 -6.78
C LEU A 111 9.15 4.48 -6.65
N PRO A 112 8.39 4.78 -7.73
CA PRO A 112 7.28 5.71 -7.63
C PRO A 112 6.16 5.08 -6.77
N GLY A 113 5.42 5.94 -6.06
CA GLY A 113 4.32 5.53 -5.19
C GLY A 113 4.76 5.16 -3.76
N ARG A 114 3.82 4.58 -3.00
CA ARG A 114 3.98 4.31 -1.57
C ARG A 114 3.37 2.96 -1.17
N PRO A 115 3.86 2.36 -0.06
CA PRO A 115 3.30 1.09 0.41
C PRO A 115 1.82 1.15 0.80
N ASP A 116 1.32 2.32 1.20
CA ASP A 116 -0.08 2.54 1.57
C ASP A 116 -0.98 2.96 0.41
N ASP A 117 -0.48 2.92 -0.82
CA ASP A 117 -1.28 3.24 -2.01
C ASP A 117 -2.36 2.17 -2.24
N LEU A 118 -3.55 2.65 -2.58
CA LEU A 118 -4.71 1.85 -2.94
C LEU A 118 -4.65 1.49 -4.42
N LEU A 119 -4.87 0.22 -4.76
CA LEU A 119 -5.02 -0.23 -6.14
C LEU A 119 -6.45 0.02 -6.61
N LEU A 120 -6.61 0.92 -7.57
CA LEU A 120 -7.87 1.13 -8.28
C LEU A 120 -7.82 0.50 -9.66
N LEU A 121 -8.99 0.09 -10.10
CA LEU A 121 -9.21 -0.55 -11.38
C LEU A 121 -10.33 0.20 -12.09
N GLU A 122 -10.03 0.65 -13.31
CA GLU A 122 -10.96 1.34 -14.19
C GLU A 122 -11.32 0.43 -15.38
N HIS A 123 -12.61 0.29 -15.66
CA HIS A 123 -13.06 -0.39 -16.86
C HIS A 123 -13.30 0.62 -17.97
N GLU A 124 -12.63 0.44 -19.12
CA GLU A 124 -12.92 1.26 -20.30
C GLU A 124 -14.37 1.07 -20.76
N GLY A 125 -15.10 2.18 -20.89
CA GLY A 125 -16.48 2.22 -21.38
C GLY A 125 -17.43 3.00 -20.47
N ASN A 126 -17.25 2.94 -19.15
CA ASN A 126 -18.10 3.62 -18.17
C ASN A 126 -17.34 4.56 -17.21
N ALA A 127 -16.00 4.57 -17.25
CA ALA A 127 -15.13 5.27 -16.29
C ALA A 127 -15.46 4.91 -14.83
N SER A 128 -16.03 3.73 -14.59
CA SER A 128 -16.37 3.26 -13.25
C SER A 128 -15.13 2.70 -12.58
N LEU A 129 -14.68 3.37 -11.53
CA LEU A 129 -13.58 2.92 -10.68
C LEU A 129 -14.06 1.93 -9.62
N CYS A 130 -13.22 0.93 -9.34
CA CYS A 130 -13.37 0.07 -8.18
C CYS A 130 -12.04 -0.08 -7.44
N ALA A 131 -12.11 -0.33 -6.14
CA ALA A 131 -10.96 -0.70 -5.34
C ALA A 131 -10.74 -2.21 -5.43
N VAL A 132 -9.49 -2.62 -5.68
CA VAL A 132 -9.13 -4.04 -5.72
C VAL A 132 -8.73 -4.46 -4.31
N GLU A 133 -9.57 -5.29 -3.69
CA GLU A 133 -9.35 -5.83 -2.36
C GLU A 133 -9.64 -7.33 -2.35
N GLN A 134 -8.72 -8.13 -1.78
CA GLN A 134 -8.86 -9.58 -1.66
C GLN A 134 -9.19 -10.32 -2.98
N GLY A 135 -8.77 -9.76 -4.11
CA GLY A 135 -8.96 -10.34 -5.44
C GLY A 135 -10.32 -10.03 -6.05
N ALA A 136 -11.13 -9.21 -5.36
CA ALA A 136 -12.38 -8.69 -5.86
C ALA A 136 -12.27 -7.18 -6.15
N CYS A 137 -12.89 -6.77 -7.24
CA CYS A 137 -13.08 -5.37 -7.62
C CYS A 137 -14.37 -4.88 -6.95
N THR A 138 -14.21 -4.09 -5.88
CA THR A 138 -15.33 -3.56 -5.09
C THR A 138 -15.63 -2.13 -5.53
N PRO A 139 -16.84 -1.81 -6.00
CA PRO A 139 -17.20 -0.45 -6.40
C PRO A 139 -16.88 0.56 -5.29
N LEU A 140 -16.39 1.76 -5.65
CA LEU A 140 -15.98 2.76 -4.66
C LEU A 140 -17.09 3.14 -3.68
N ALA A 141 -18.35 3.25 -4.14
CA ALA A 141 -19.51 3.47 -3.29
C ALA A 141 -19.62 2.44 -2.14
N SER A 142 -19.33 1.17 -2.43
CA SER A 142 -19.35 0.08 -1.44
C SER A 142 -18.09 0.07 -0.58
N PHE A 143 -16.91 0.30 -1.16
CA PHE A 143 -15.63 0.32 -0.45
C PHE A 143 -15.59 1.42 0.63
N THR A 144 -16.15 2.59 0.32
CA THR A 144 -16.18 3.74 1.24
C THR A 144 -17.22 3.63 2.35
N SER A 145 -18.20 2.70 2.23
CA SER A 145 -19.22 2.44 3.26
C SER A 145 -18.67 1.77 4.53
N THR A 146 -17.48 1.16 4.43
CA THR A 146 -16.78 0.47 5.53
C THR A 146 -15.92 1.38 6.41
N GLY A 147 -15.71 2.64 6.02
CA GLY A 147 -14.91 3.62 6.76
C GLY A 147 -15.76 4.52 7.66
N THR A 148 -15.18 5.04 8.74
CA THR A 148 -15.82 5.97 9.70
C THR A 148 -16.05 7.38 9.14
N GLY A 149 -16.06 7.56 7.82
CA GLY A 149 -16.25 8.85 7.14
C GLY A 149 -17.63 8.96 6.49
N HIS A 150 -17.97 10.16 5.98
CA HIS A 150 -19.19 10.34 5.19
C HIS A 150 -19.13 9.44 3.94
N PRO A 151 -20.08 8.50 3.76
CA PRO A 151 -20.12 7.64 2.58
C PRO A 151 -20.21 8.50 1.30
N GLY A 152 -19.37 8.22 0.30
CA GLY A 152 -19.39 8.90 -1.00
C GLY A 152 -18.38 10.05 -1.19
N LEU A 153 -17.90 10.73 -0.14
CA LEU A 153 -16.92 11.82 -0.32
C LEU A 153 -15.56 11.29 -0.77
N LEU A 154 -15.10 10.18 -0.18
CA LEU A 154 -13.86 9.52 -0.58
C LEU A 154 -13.92 8.96 -2.01
N GLU A 155 -15.09 8.52 -2.46
CA GLU A 155 -15.29 8.07 -3.84
C GLU A 155 -15.08 9.21 -4.83
N GLN A 156 -15.71 10.36 -4.57
CA GLN A 156 -15.59 11.54 -5.42
C GLN A 156 -14.16 12.09 -5.44
N ASP A 157 -13.50 12.12 -4.29
CA ASP A 157 -12.11 12.59 -4.21
C ASP A 157 -11.15 11.66 -4.98
N LEU A 158 -11.32 10.34 -4.88
CA LEU A 158 -10.51 9.37 -5.65
C LEU A 158 -10.77 9.47 -7.15
N GLN A 159 -12.02 9.68 -7.57
CA GLN A 159 -12.34 9.93 -8.99
C GLN A 159 -11.67 11.21 -9.50
N GLN A 160 -11.70 12.28 -8.70
CA GLN A 160 -11.07 13.54 -9.06
C GLN A 160 -9.54 13.44 -9.09
N ASP A 161 -8.94 12.60 -8.25
CA ASP A 161 -7.51 12.33 -8.26
C ASP A 161 -7.05 11.61 -9.51
N VAL A 162 -7.77 10.58 -9.92
CA VAL A 162 -7.49 9.85 -11.15
C VAL A 162 -7.61 10.80 -12.34
N ALA A 163 -8.72 11.53 -12.44
CA ALA A 163 -8.94 12.50 -13.52
C ALA A 163 -7.93 13.67 -13.50
N GLY A 164 -7.45 14.05 -12.31
CA GLY A 164 -6.48 15.12 -12.09
C GLY A 164 -5.02 14.68 -12.18
N GLY A 165 -4.73 13.42 -12.55
CA GLY A 165 -3.38 12.87 -12.66
C GLY A 165 -2.61 12.83 -11.33
N GLN A 166 -3.32 12.76 -10.21
CA GLN A 166 -2.74 12.64 -8.87
C GLN A 166 -2.45 11.19 -8.48
N CYS A 167 -3.01 10.22 -9.21
CA CYS A 167 -2.69 8.80 -9.08
C CYS A 167 -1.67 8.37 -10.14
N LEU A 168 -0.84 7.39 -9.80
CA LEU A 168 0.09 6.78 -10.74
C LEU A 168 -0.68 5.78 -11.61
N GLU A 169 -0.62 5.95 -12.94
CA GLU A 169 -1.08 4.93 -13.88
C GLU A 169 -0.10 3.74 -13.80
N LEU A 170 -0.56 2.63 -13.22
CA LEU A 170 0.25 1.45 -12.99
C LEU A 170 0.36 0.62 -14.28
N TRP A 171 -0.74 0.53 -15.02
CA TRP A 171 -0.79 -0.22 -16.27
C TRP A 171 -1.97 0.24 -17.13
N HIS A 172 -1.69 0.38 -18.43
CA HIS A 172 -2.68 0.66 -19.46
C HIS A 172 -2.43 -0.27 -20.67
N PRO A 173 -3.41 -1.10 -21.05
CA PRO A 173 -3.28 -1.95 -22.22
C PRO A 173 -3.28 -1.14 -23.53
N LEU A 174 -2.21 -1.24 -24.33
CA LEU A 174 -2.06 -0.47 -25.57
C LEU A 174 -3.10 -0.81 -26.69
N ASN A 175 -3.73 -1.99 -26.67
CA ASN A 175 -4.41 -2.56 -27.84
C ASN A 175 -5.74 -3.28 -27.55
N SER A 176 -6.34 -3.13 -26.37
CA SER A 176 -7.61 -3.78 -26.03
C SER A 176 -8.54 -2.85 -25.26
N THR A 177 -9.85 -3.03 -25.44
CA THR A 177 -10.88 -2.50 -24.52
C THR A 177 -10.65 -3.15 -23.17
N GLY A 178 -9.86 -2.48 -22.34
CA GLY A 178 -9.14 -3.13 -21.27
C GLY A 178 -9.47 -2.54 -19.92
N VAL A 179 -8.66 -2.97 -18.96
CA VAL A 179 -8.69 -2.49 -17.59
C VAL A 179 -7.48 -1.58 -17.40
N VAL A 180 -7.68 -0.36 -16.90
CA VAL A 180 -6.60 0.53 -16.49
C VAL A 180 -6.40 0.37 -14.99
N LEU A 181 -5.14 0.21 -14.58
CA LEU A 181 -4.78 0.07 -13.17
C LEU A 181 -4.13 1.36 -12.67
N TRP A 182 -4.55 1.79 -11.49
CA TRP A 182 -4.08 3.02 -10.86
C TRP A 182 -3.61 2.75 -9.44
N ALA A 183 -2.52 3.40 -9.03
CA ALA A 183 -2.07 3.45 -7.63
C ALA A 183 -2.32 4.84 -7.06
N CYS A 184 -3.21 4.92 -6.06
CA CYS A 184 -3.66 6.18 -5.47
C CYS A 184 -3.25 6.31 -4.00
N PRO A 185 -2.63 7.43 -3.58
CA PRO A 185 -2.18 7.61 -2.20
C PRO A 185 -3.33 7.86 -1.24
N LEU A 186 -3.54 6.94 -0.29
CA LEU A 186 -4.62 7.02 0.68
C LEU A 186 -4.30 7.96 1.87
N GLN A 187 -3.02 8.27 2.10
CA GLN A 187 -2.58 9.04 3.27
C GLN A 187 -3.29 10.39 3.43
N LYS A 188 -3.58 11.07 2.32
CA LYS A 188 -4.21 12.40 2.35
C LYS A 188 -5.63 12.39 2.91
N TYR A 189 -6.29 11.24 2.85
CA TYR A 189 -7.65 11.05 3.36
C TYR A 189 -7.67 10.63 4.83
N LEU A 190 -6.66 9.87 5.28
CA LEU A 190 -6.60 9.34 6.64
C LEU A 190 -6.06 10.35 7.67
N ARG A 191 -5.26 11.34 7.23
CA ARG A 191 -4.56 12.28 8.13
C ARG A 191 -5.45 13.39 8.70
N THR A 192 -6.69 13.51 8.23
CA THR A 192 -7.62 14.61 8.56
C THR A 192 -8.10 14.61 10.01
N HIS A 193 -7.89 13.53 10.77
CA HIS A 193 -8.37 13.41 12.15
C HIS A 193 -7.36 13.82 13.24
N TRP A 194 -6.08 14.03 12.90
CA TRP A 194 -5.09 14.45 13.90
C TRP A 194 -5.13 15.94 14.20
N ALA A 195 -5.58 16.78 13.25
CA ALA A 195 -5.68 18.22 13.44
C ALA A 195 -6.61 18.58 14.60
N LEU A 196 -7.76 17.91 14.73
CA LEU A 196 -8.71 18.14 15.84
C LEU A 196 -8.14 17.71 17.19
N VAL A 197 -7.38 16.62 17.23
CA VAL A 197 -6.67 16.18 18.45
C VAL A 197 -5.63 17.22 18.86
N TRP A 198 -4.84 17.72 17.90
CA TRP A 198 -3.87 18.80 18.15
C TRP A 198 -4.54 20.09 18.62
N MET A 199 -5.68 20.46 18.03
CA MET A 199 -6.47 21.62 18.48
C MET A 199 -7.02 21.42 19.89
N GLY A 200 -7.49 20.22 20.23
CA GLY A 200 -7.93 19.87 21.59
C GLY A 200 -6.80 19.93 22.61
N VAL A 201 -5.61 19.44 22.28
CA VAL A 201 -4.41 19.50 23.12
C VAL A 201 -3.95 20.95 23.32
N LEU A 202 -3.89 21.75 22.26
CA LEU A 202 -3.56 23.18 22.32
C LEU A 202 -4.55 23.95 23.19
N LEU A 203 -5.85 23.70 23.02
CA LEU A 203 -6.90 24.33 23.83
C LEU A 203 -6.78 23.92 25.30
N GLY A 204 -6.58 22.64 25.59
CA GLY A 204 -6.38 22.12 26.95
C GLY A 204 -5.15 22.73 27.62
N ALA A 205 -4.02 22.79 26.92
CA ALA A 205 -2.80 23.44 27.40
C ALA A 205 -3.01 24.93 27.68
N THR A 206 -3.75 25.62 26.81
CA THR A 206 -4.08 27.04 26.98
C THR A 206 -4.99 27.26 28.20
N CYS A 207 -6.01 26.43 28.40
CA CYS A 207 -6.86 26.47 29.60
C CYS A 207 -6.06 26.22 30.88
N LEU A 208 -5.16 25.24 30.88
CA LEU A 208 -4.28 24.96 32.02
C LEU A 208 -3.36 26.15 32.33
N LEU A 209 -2.77 26.76 31.31
CA LEU A 209 -1.96 27.98 31.45
C LEU A 209 -2.77 29.13 32.07
N LEU A 210 -3.99 29.36 31.59
CA LEU A 210 -4.87 30.40 32.15
C LEU A 210 -5.21 30.13 33.62
N LEU A 211 -5.55 28.88 33.98
CA LEU A 211 -5.81 28.52 35.38
C LEU A 211 -4.58 28.75 36.28
N LEU A 212 -3.38 28.43 35.79
CA LEU A 212 -2.14 28.68 36.51
C LEU A 212 -1.85 30.17 36.68
N LEU A 213 -2.19 31.01 35.68
CA LEU A 213 -2.05 32.47 35.78
C LEU A 213 -3.03 33.05 36.80
N MET A 214 -4.30 32.64 36.77
CA MET A 214 -5.29 33.09 37.76
C MET A 214 -4.87 32.68 39.18
N LYS A 215 -4.43 31.43 39.38
CA LYS A 215 -3.92 30.98 40.69
C LYS A 215 -2.68 31.76 41.13
N LYS A 216 -1.80 32.14 40.19
CA LYS A 216 -0.62 32.97 40.48
C LYS A 216 -1.03 34.37 40.91
N GLU A 217 -2.07 34.94 40.31
CA GLU A 217 -2.61 36.26 40.68
C GLU A 217 -3.27 36.24 42.05
N ASP A 218 -4.09 35.24 42.36
CA ASP A 218 -4.69 35.04 43.69
C ASP A 218 -3.61 34.85 44.76
N MET A 219 -2.59 34.03 44.46
CA MET A 219 -1.46 33.83 45.37
C MET A 219 -0.62 35.10 45.54
N LYS A 220 -0.50 35.92 44.49
CA LYS A 220 0.12 37.26 44.56
C LYS A 220 -0.72 38.23 45.40
N GLY A 221 -2.04 38.19 45.28
CA GLY A 221 -2.98 38.99 46.07
C GLY A 221 -2.94 38.63 47.54
N TRP A 222 -2.95 37.32 47.84
CA TRP A 222 -2.79 36.80 49.19
C TRP A 222 -1.43 37.13 49.81
N LEU A 223 -0.32 37.01 49.05
CA LEU A 223 1.02 37.41 49.50
C LEU A 223 1.13 38.91 49.78
N LYS A 224 0.48 39.76 48.98
CA LYS A 224 0.43 41.21 49.23
C LYS A 224 -0.38 41.53 50.49
N SER A 225 -1.49 40.84 50.72
CA SER A 225 -2.32 41.00 51.93
C SER A 225 -1.58 40.57 53.20
N LEU A 226 -0.85 39.44 53.15
CA LEU A 226 0.00 38.99 54.26
C LEU A 226 1.12 40.00 54.56
N ARG A 227 1.78 40.55 53.53
CA ARG A 227 2.81 41.57 53.72
C ARG A 227 2.26 42.84 54.38
N ALA A 228 1.04 43.26 54.05
CA ALA A 228 0.40 44.42 54.66
C ALA A 228 0.00 44.16 56.13
N GLY A 229 -0.51 42.96 56.46
CA GLY A 229 -0.88 42.59 57.83
C GLY A 229 0.31 42.41 58.78
N TYR A 230 1.49 42.04 58.26
CA TYR A 230 2.72 41.99 59.06
C TYR A 230 3.31 43.39 59.32
N ALA A 231 3.08 44.35 58.42
CA ALA A 231 3.55 45.73 58.60
C ALA A 231 2.72 46.55 59.61
N SER A 232 1.47 46.16 59.88
CA SER A 232 0.60 46.88 60.85
C SER A 232 0.60 46.28 62.27
N ARG A 233 1.44 45.27 62.56
CA ARG A 233 1.57 44.65 63.89
C ARG A 233 2.89 45.01 64.59
N GLY A 234 3.60 46.01 64.05
CA GLY A 234 4.85 46.55 64.57
C GLY A 234 4.71 48.04 64.90
N GLU A 235 3.75 48.38 65.75
CA GLU A 235 3.72 49.60 66.58
C GLU A 235 3.27 49.21 67.99
#